data_AF-A0A4Q3L710-F1
#
_entry.id   AF-A0A4Q3L710-F1
#
_cell.length_a   1.000
_cell.length_b   1.000
_cell.length_c   1.000
_cell.angle_alpha   90.00
_cell.angle_beta   90.00
_cell.angle_gamma   90.00
#
_symmetry.space_group_name_H-M   'P 1'
#
loop_
_entity.id
_entity.type
_entity.pdbx_description
1 polymer ?
#
loop_
_entity_poly.entity_id
_entity_poly.type
_entity_poly.pdbx_seq_one_letter_code
_entity_poly.pdbx_strand_id
1 'polypeptide(L)' 'MPQSIQVVPRTVIEDQAAVRLTDVVQNVSSVQLNGTAGNRAETYNIRGFVASRYAINGFAL' A
#
# COMPACT_ATOMS: atom_id res chain seq x y z
N MET A 1 -14.84 -5.55 14.90
CA MET A 1 -13.57 -6.30 14.87
C MET A 1 -12.48 -5.41 15.47
N PRO A 2 -11.78 -5.82 16.54
CA PRO A 2 -10.71 -5.02 17.12
C PRO A 2 -9.42 -5.20 16.32
N GLN A 3 -9.29 -4.46 15.22
CA GLN A 3 -8.08 -4.43 14.38
C GLN A 3 -7.78 -2.99 13.96
N SER A 4 -6.50 -2.66 13.78
CA SER A 4 -6.08 -1.36 13.28
C SER A 4 -6.16 -1.33 11.74
N ILE A 5 -6.95 -0.41 11.19
CA ILE A 5 -7.21 -0.28 9.75
C ILE A 5 -6.96 1.17 9.37
N GLN A 6 -6.31 1.38 8.22
CA GLN A 6 -6.18 2.68 7.56
C GLN A 6 -6.75 2.55 6.16
N VAL A 7 -7.51 3.56 5.72
CA VAL A 7 -8.14 3.58 4.39
C VAL A 7 -7.70 4.85 3.69
N VAL A 8 -7.22 4.72 2.46
CA VAL A 8 -6.97 5.86 1.57
C VAL A 8 -8.20 6.02 0.67
N PRO A 9 -9.01 7.08 0.83
CA PRO A 9 -10.19 7.30 -0.01
C PRO A 9 -9.82 7.60 -1.46
N ARG A 10 -10.74 7.32 -2.37
CA ARG A 10 -10.55 7.58 -3.81
C ARG A 10 -10.26 9.05 -4.11
N THR A 11 -10.94 9.98 -3.44
CA THR A 11 -10.72 11.42 -3.62
C THR A 11 -9.27 11.82 -3.32
N VAL A 12 -8.68 11.25 -2.27
CA VAL A 12 -7.28 11.51 -1.90
C VAL A 12 -6.30 11.00 -2.97
N ILE A 13 -6.61 9.85 -3.60
CA ILE A 13 -5.80 9.30 -4.70
C ILE A 13 -5.83 10.24 -5.91
N GLU A 14 -7.02 10.76 -6.23
CA GLU A 14 -7.24 11.68 -7.35
C GLU A 14 -6.58 13.04 -7.11
N ASP A 15 -6.74 13.60 -5.91
CA ASP A 15 -6.11 14.87 -5.52
C ASP A 15 -4.58 14.79 -5.54
N GLN A 16 -4.01 13.62 -5.20
CA GLN A 16 -2.57 13.36 -5.28
C GLN A 16 -2.08 13.12 -6.71
N ALA A 17 -2.97 13.00 -7.71
CA ALA A 17 -2.65 12.53 -9.05
C ALA A 17 -1.83 11.23 -9.06
N ALA A 18 -2.10 10.35 -8.08
CA ALA A 18 -1.31 9.15 -7.85
C ALA A 18 -1.58 8.10 -8.95
N VAL A 19 -0.53 7.68 -9.65
CA VAL A 19 -0.59 6.66 -10.71
C VAL A 19 0.11 5.35 -10.32
N ARG A 20 0.84 5.33 -9.20
CA ARG A 20 1.48 4.14 -8.63
C ARG A 20 1.00 3.92 -7.20
N LEU A 21 1.07 2.67 -6.74
CA LEU A 21 0.69 2.31 -5.38
C LEU A 21 1.58 3.01 -4.34
N THR A 22 2.88 3.17 -4.62
CA THR A 22 3.79 3.93 -3.74
C THR A 22 3.33 5.36 -3.52
N ASP A 23 2.82 6.04 -4.56
CA ASP A 23 2.31 7.41 -4.44
C ASP A 23 1.06 7.46 -3.56
N VAL A 24 0.21 6.44 -3.61
CA VAL A 24 -1.01 6.33 -2.78
C VAL A 24 -0.68 6.13 -1.31
N VAL A 25 0.32 5.29 -0.99
CA VAL A 25 0.63 4.91 0.39
C VAL A 25 1.70 5.78 1.06
N GLN A 26 2.27 6.76 0.34
CA GLN A 26 3.35 7.62 0.86
C GLN A 26 2.97 8.38 2.15
N ASN A 27 1.68 8.69 2.31
CA ASN A 27 1.13 9.43 3.45
C ASN A 27 0.51 8.51 4.53
N VAL A 28 0.61 7.19 4.37
CA VAL A 28 0.03 6.23 5.31
C VAL A 28 1.04 5.91 6.41
N SER A 29 0.62 6.04 7.66
CA SER A 29 1.52 5.86 8.79
C SER A 29 2.07 4.43 8.84
N SER A 30 3.38 4.34 9.04
CA SER A 30 4.13 3.08 9.18
C SER A 30 4.10 2.18 7.94
N VAL A 31 3.86 2.75 6.75
CA VAL A 31 3.98 2.08 5.45
C VAL A 31 5.15 2.69 4.69
N GLN A 32 6.10 1.85 4.26
CA GLN A 32 7.32 2.29 3.57
C GLN A 32 7.60 1.36 2.40
N LEU A 33 8.08 1.90 1.28
CA LEU A 33 8.58 1.08 0.18
C LEU A 33 9.82 0.30 0.66
N ASN A 34 9.78 -1.02 0.54
CA ASN A 34 10.91 -1.90 0.85
C ASN A 34 11.82 -2.08 -0.38
N GLY A 35 11.22 -2.21 -1.56
CA GLY A 35 11.95 -2.38 -2.81
C GLY A 35 11.04 -2.84 -3.94
N THR A 36 11.64 -3.18 -5.08
CA THR A 36 10.89 -3.71 -6.22
C THR A 36 11.31 -5.14 -6.54
N ALA A 37 10.34 -5.98 -6.92
CA ALA A 37 10.58 -7.30 -7.47
C ALA A 37 10.96 -7.17 -8.96
N GLY A 38 12.20 -6.77 -9.23
CA GLY A 38 12.73 -6.63 -10.59
C GLY A 38 11.92 -5.64 -11.45
N ASN A 39 11.52 -4.51 -10.85
CA ASN A 39 10.69 -3.47 -11.48
C ASN A 39 9.29 -3.91 -11.94
N ARG A 40 8.82 -5.09 -11.50
CA ARG A 40 7.49 -5.64 -11.85
C ARG A 40 6.45 -5.48 -10.75
N ALA A 41 6.88 -5.43 -9.50
CA ALA A 41 6.01 -5.23 -8.34
C ALA A 41 6.75 -4.47 -7.25
N GLU A 42 6.01 -3.73 -6.43
CA GLU A 42 6.53 -3.01 -5.26
C GLU A 42 6.28 -3.87 -4.02
N THR A 43 7.28 -3.98 -3.15
CA THR A 43 7.14 -4.62 -1.84
C THR A 43 7.17 -3.54 -0.77
N TYR A 44 6.38 -3.70 0.29
CA TYR A 44 6.23 -2.69 1.33
C TYR A 44 6.57 -3.25 2.70
N ASN A 45 7.13 -2.42 3.56
CA ASN A 45 7.22 -2.66 4.98
C ASN A 45 6.04 -2.00 5.68
N ILE A 46 5.32 -2.77 6.49
CA ILE A 46 4.23 -2.29 7.33
C ILE A 46 4.61 -2.58 8.77
N ARG A 47 4.82 -1.53 9.57
CA ARG A 47 5.24 -1.62 10.98
C ARG A 47 6.51 -2.48 11.19
N GLY A 48 7.47 -2.37 10.27
CA GLY A 48 8.76 -3.07 10.36
C GLY A 48 8.80 -4.48 9.75
N PHE A 49 7.68 -4.97 9.21
CA PHE A 49 7.61 -6.29 8.56
C PHE A 49 7.28 -6.16 7.08
N VAL A 50 7.91 -6.99 6.25
CA VAL A 50 7.61 -7.04 4.81
C VAL A 50 6.20 -7.59 4.61
N ALA A 51 5.35 -6.82 3.94
CA ALA A 51 4.03 -7.24 3.50
C ALA A 51 4.19 -8.28 2.38
N SER A 52 3.81 -9.52 2.68
CA SER A 52 3.93 -10.65 1.75
C SER A 52 2.66 -10.95 0.96
N ARG A 53 1.55 -10.26 1.27
CA ARG A 53 0.23 -10.52 0.70
C ARG A 53 -0.48 -9.21 0.38
N TYR A 54 -1.20 -9.20 -0.74
CA TYR A 54 -2.19 -8.18 -1.08
C TYR A 54 -3.42 -8.88 -1.64
N ALA A 55 -4.54 -8.17 -1.65
CA ALA A 55 -5.80 -8.68 -2.16
C ALA A 55 -6.49 -7.64 -3.02
N ILE A 56 -7.13 -8.09 -4.10
CA ILE A 56 -7.96 -7.27 -4.97
C ILE A 56 -9.38 -7.80 -4.85
N ASN A 57 -10.34 -6.92 -4.51
CA ASN A 57 -11.74 -7.31 -4.26
C ASN A 57 -11.91 -8.43 -3.22
N GLY A 58 -10.99 -8.52 -2.25
CA GLY A 58 -11.00 -9.54 -1.19
C GLY A 58 -10.33 -10.87 -1.54
N PHE A 59 -9.82 -11.04 -2.77
CA PHE A 59 -9.11 -12.24 -3.20
C PHE A 59 -7.60 -12.03 -3.17
N ALA A 60 -6.87 -12.95 -2.53
CA ALA A 60 -5.41 -12.90 -2.46
C ALA A 60 -4.76 -13.22 -3.83
N LEU A 61 -3.65 -12.55 -4.13
CA LEU A 61 -2.81 -12.73 -5.32
C LEU A 61 -1.40 -13.21 -4.95
#